data_AF-A0A550HPS3-F1
#
_entry.id   AF-A0A550HPS3-F1
#
_cell.length_a   1.000
_cell.length_b   1.000
_cell.length_c   1.000
_cell.angle_alpha   90.00
_cell.angle_beta   90.00
_cell.angle_gamma   90.00
#
_symmetry.space_group_name_H-M   'P 1'
#
loop_
_entity.id
_entity.type
_entity.pdbx_description
1 polymer ?
#
loop_
_entity_poly.entity_id
_entity_poly.type
_entity_poly.pdbx_seq_one_letter_code
_entity_poly.pdbx_strand_id
1 'polypeptide(L)'
;LKIKQVNTHDLIIVAADWGYGRRQGWLSNYHLAARKDNSYEFLEVGKTFKGLTDEEFKRMTARLLDLKINSNEYTVYVRPEVVVEVAFDEVQTSPNYKSGYALRFARITQIREDKSPKDSDTINRVKEIFEAKFKGKGKPHRKQ
;
A
#
# COMPACT_ATOMS: atom_id res chain seq x y z
N LEU A 1 -7.74 -4.63 28.00
CA LEU A 1 -6.92 -4.70 26.76
C LEU A 1 -7.40 -3.61 25.81
N LYS A 2 -6.54 -2.66 25.42
CA LYS A 2 -6.90 -1.61 24.46
C LYS A 2 -6.72 -2.20 23.05
N ILE A 3 -7.80 -2.65 22.43
CA ILE A 3 -7.77 -3.16 21.06
C ILE A 3 -7.56 -1.96 20.13
N LYS A 4 -6.40 -1.89 19.48
CA LYS A 4 -6.10 -0.88 18.46
C LYS A 4 -6.85 -1.29 17.20
N GLN A 5 -7.80 -0.47 16.75
CA GLN A 5 -8.49 -0.72 15.48
C GLN A 5 -7.46 -0.68 14.35
N VAL A 6 -7.31 -1.80 13.64
CA VAL A 6 -6.41 -1.91 12.50
C VAL A 6 -7.17 -1.38 11.29
N ASN A 7 -6.64 -0.35 10.65
CA ASN A 7 -7.18 0.14 9.39
C ASN A 7 -6.64 -0.73 8.25
N THR A 8 -7.51 -1.15 7.34
CA THR A 8 -7.12 -1.85 6.13
C THR A 8 -7.57 -1.06 4.91
N HIS A 9 -6.77 -1.15 3.84
CA HIS A 9 -7.13 -0.68 2.51
C HIS A 9 -6.80 -1.71 1.46
N ASP A 10 -7.66 -1.81 0.46
CA ASP A 10 -7.37 -2.57 -0.75
C ASP A 10 -6.59 -1.70 -1.73
N LEU A 11 -5.31 -2.00 -1.88
CA LEU A 11 -4.32 -1.23 -2.65
C LEU A 11 -3.77 -2.06 -3.80
N ILE A 12 -3.12 -1.38 -4.75
CA ILE A 12 -2.58 -2.02 -5.94
C ILE A 12 -1.06 -2.05 -5.88
N ILE A 13 -0.48 -3.18 -6.31
CA ILE A 13 0.95 -3.28 -6.53
C ILE A 13 1.27 -2.71 -7.92
N VAL A 14 2.08 -1.64 -7.94
CA VAL A 14 2.51 -0.97 -9.20
C VAL A 14 3.97 -1.25 -9.55
N ALA A 15 4.76 -1.64 -8.55
CA ALA A 15 6.14 -2.05 -8.70
C ALA A 15 6.58 -2.92 -7.52
N ALA A 16 7.70 -3.61 -7.66
CA ALA A 16 8.35 -4.32 -6.56
C ALA A 16 9.87 -4.30 -6.69
N ASP A 17 10.57 -4.18 -5.56
CA ASP A 17 12.03 -4.27 -5.51
C ASP A 17 12.48 -5.72 -5.26
N TRP A 18 13.61 -6.09 -5.85
CA TRP A 18 14.29 -7.34 -5.57
C TRP A 18 14.75 -7.40 -4.11
N GLY A 19 14.52 -8.54 -3.48
CA GLY A 19 14.99 -8.83 -2.14
C GLY A 19 16.50 -9.06 -2.09
N TYR A 20 17.05 -8.88 -0.89
CA TYR A 20 18.45 -9.12 -0.57
C TYR A 20 18.56 -10.21 0.52
N GLY A 21 19.76 -10.79 0.67
CA GLY A 21 20.03 -11.83 1.66
C GLY A 21 19.11 -13.04 1.49
N ARG A 22 18.36 -13.41 2.54
CA ARG A 22 17.46 -14.58 2.52
C ARG A 22 16.35 -14.52 1.46
N ARG A 23 16.02 -13.33 0.94
CA ARG A 23 14.99 -13.12 -0.08
C ARG A 23 15.57 -12.79 -1.45
N GLN A 24 16.87 -13.04 -1.65
CA GLN A 24 17.51 -12.87 -2.95
C GLN A 24 16.77 -13.71 -4.00
N GLY A 25 16.48 -13.09 -5.14
CA GLY A 25 15.70 -13.70 -6.22
C GLY A 25 14.19 -13.62 -6.06
N TRP A 26 13.66 -13.01 -5.00
CA TRP A 26 12.23 -12.74 -4.84
C TRP A 26 11.93 -11.25 -4.89
N LEU A 27 10.86 -10.86 -5.56
CA LEU A 27 10.29 -9.52 -5.46
C LEU A 27 9.62 -9.42 -4.10
N SER A 28 10.18 -8.63 -3.19
CA SER A 28 9.81 -8.71 -1.77
C SER A 28 9.55 -7.37 -1.08
N ASN A 29 9.71 -6.26 -1.78
CA ASN A 29 9.31 -4.94 -1.31
C ASN A 29 8.34 -4.31 -2.32
N TYR A 30 7.05 -4.36 -2.02
CA TYR A 30 5.98 -3.98 -2.94
C TYR A 30 5.66 -2.50 -2.81
N HIS A 31 5.59 -1.80 -3.93
CA HIS A 31 5.09 -0.43 -4.02
C HIS A 31 3.56 -0.46 -4.09
N LEU A 32 2.93 0.15 -3.10
CA LEU A 32 1.49 0.18 -2.92
C LEU A 32 0.94 1.50 -3.42
N ALA A 33 -0.10 1.44 -4.23
CA ALA A 33 -0.78 2.61 -4.76
C ALA A 33 -2.29 2.57 -4.50
N ALA A 34 -2.85 3.73 -4.20
CA ALA A 34 -4.28 3.95 -4.15
C ALA A 34 -4.77 4.49 -5.50
N ARG A 35 -6.00 4.16 -5.88
CA ARG A 35 -6.57 4.67 -7.13
C ARG A 35 -6.89 6.16 -7.01
N LYS A 36 -6.63 6.94 -8.03
CA LYS A 36 -7.12 8.32 -8.10
C LYS A 36 -8.57 8.32 -8.58
N ASP A 37 -9.42 9.09 -7.90
CA ASP A 37 -10.85 9.19 -8.21
C ASP A 37 -11.11 9.46 -9.69
N ASN A 38 -12.12 8.77 -10.23
CA ASN A 38 -12.59 8.90 -11.61
C ASN A 38 -11.48 8.80 -12.69
N SER A 39 -10.40 8.07 -12.40
CA SER A 39 -9.28 7.85 -13.32
C SER A 39 -8.70 6.45 -13.21
N TYR A 40 -7.95 6.04 -14.24
CA TYR A 40 -7.09 4.85 -14.24
C TYR A 40 -5.67 5.16 -13.73
N GLU A 41 -5.48 6.28 -13.03
CA GLU A 41 -4.20 6.65 -12.43
C GLU A 41 -4.09 6.06 -11.02
N PHE A 42 -2.91 5.53 -10.69
CA PHE A 42 -2.60 4.95 -9.38
C PHE A 42 -1.48 5.76 -8.73
N LEU A 43 -1.74 6.24 -7.50
CA LEU A 43 -0.83 7.10 -6.75
C LEU A 43 -0.19 6.30 -5.64
N GLU A 44 1.14 6.18 -5.66
CA GLU A 44 1.89 5.48 -4.61
C GLU A 44 1.64 6.12 -3.24
N VAL A 45 1.45 5.27 -2.24
CA VAL A 45 1.20 5.64 -0.85
C VAL A 45 2.14 4.91 0.12
N GLY A 46 3.13 4.18 -0.39
CA GLY A 46 4.10 3.51 0.45
C GLY A 46 4.70 2.28 -0.19
N LYS A 47 5.60 1.63 0.55
CA LYS A 47 6.09 0.30 0.25
C LYS A 47 5.92 -0.64 1.44
N THR A 48 5.81 -1.94 1.18
CA THR A 48 5.86 -2.95 2.25
C THR A 48 6.58 -4.21 1.81
N PHE A 49 7.30 -4.79 2.77
CA PHE A 49 7.96 -6.09 2.67
C PHE A 49 7.42 -7.11 3.68
N LYS A 50 6.31 -6.78 4.36
CA LYS A 50 5.70 -7.59 5.43
C LYS A 50 4.35 -8.11 4.98
N GLY A 51 3.97 -9.27 5.51
CA GLY A 51 2.61 -9.79 5.38
C GLY A 51 2.48 -11.09 4.61
N LEU A 52 3.48 -11.43 3.79
CA LEU A 52 3.48 -12.67 3.01
C LEU A 52 4.41 -13.71 3.62
N THR A 53 4.03 -14.98 3.46
CA THR A 53 4.86 -16.16 3.67
C THR A 53 5.88 -16.32 2.54
N ASP A 54 6.90 -17.15 2.74
CA ASP A 54 7.93 -17.39 1.72
C ASP A 54 7.34 -18.03 0.45
N GLU A 55 6.31 -18.88 0.59
CA GLU A 55 5.61 -19.46 -0.55
C GLU A 55 4.82 -18.39 -1.33
N GLU A 56 4.13 -17.50 -0.64
CA GLU A 56 3.42 -16.37 -1.26
C GLU A 56 4.38 -15.40 -1.94
N PHE A 57 5.57 -15.13 -1.37
CA PHE A 57 6.59 -14.33 -2.05
C PHE A 57 7.02 -14.95 -3.38
N LYS A 58 7.21 -16.27 -3.45
CA LYS A 58 7.58 -16.96 -4.69
C LYS A 58 6.46 -16.88 -5.73
N ARG A 59 5.22 -17.17 -5.33
CA ARG A 59 4.04 -17.07 -6.21
C ARG A 59 3.83 -15.65 -6.72
N MET A 60 3.94 -14.66 -5.82
CA MET A 60 3.84 -13.24 -6.16
C MET A 60 4.96 -12.81 -7.11
N THR A 61 6.20 -13.28 -6.87
CA THR A 61 7.33 -12.98 -7.76
C THR A 61 7.05 -13.46 -9.18
N ALA A 62 6.60 -14.70 -9.37
CA ALA A 62 6.25 -15.23 -10.68
C ALA A 62 5.15 -14.38 -11.34
N ARG A 63 4.06 -14.12 -10.62
CA ARG A 63 2.94 -13.30 -11.11
C ARG A 63 3.37 -11.89 -11.52
N LEU A 64 4.18 -11.22 -10.71
CA LEU A 64 4.65 -9.86 -11.01
C LEU A 64 5.60 -9.82 -12.20
N LEU A 65 6.40 -10.87 -12.41
CA LEU A 65 7.25 -10.97 -13.61
C LEU A 65 6.42 -11.15 -14.88
N ASP A 66 5.31 -11.89 -14.84
CA ASP A 66 4.37 -12.01 -15.97
C ASP A 66 3.63 -10.69 -16.27
N LEU A 67 3.44 -9.87 -15.24
CA LEU A 67 2.83 -8.54 -15.35
C LEU A 67 3.85 -7.42 -15.64
N LYS A 68 5.13 -7.74 -15.75
CA LYS A 68 6.20 -6.76 -15.96
C LYS A 68 5.95 -5.90 -17.20
N ILE A 69 6.08 -4.59 -17.02
CA ILE A 69 6.07 -3.60 -18.12
C ILE A 69 7.45 -2.97 -18.32
N ASN A 70 8.22 -2.83 -17.25
CA ASN A 70 9.57 -2.28 -17.29
C ASN A 70 10.37 -2.76 -16.07
N SER A 71 11.69 -2.62 -16.08
CA SER A 71 12.53 -2.86 -14.92
C SER A 71 13.83 -2.08 -15.01
N ASN A 72 14.36 -1.68 -13.86
CA ASN A 72 15.77 -1.34 -13.71
C ASN A 72 16.48 -2.43 -12.91
N GLU A 73 17.71 -2.16 -12.47
CA GLU A 73 18.53 -3.11 -11.69
C GLU A 73 17.85 -3.56 -10.39
N TYR A 74 17.08 -2.68 -9.73
CA TYR A 74 16.54 -2.91 -8.40
C TYR A 74 15.03 -3.16 -8.39
N THR A 75 14.30 -2.54 -9.31
CA THR A 75 12.83 -2.43 -9.30
C THR A 75 12.23 -2.97 -10.59
N VAL A 76 11.19 -3.78 -10.44
CA VAL A 76 10.31 -4.24 -11.52
C VAL A 76 9.01 -3.45 -11.45
N TYR A 77 8.68 -2.73 -12.53
CA TYR A 77 7.41 -2.05 -12.72
C TYR A 77 6.43 -2.98 -13.42
N VAL A 78 5.18 -3.04 -12.94
CA VAL A 78 4.19 -4.01 -13.39
C VAL A 78 2.91 -3.34 -13.85
N ARG A 79 2.10 -4.05 -14.65
CA ARG A 79 0.71 -3.65 -14.89
C ARG A 79 -0.06 -3.63 -13.58
N PRO A 80 -0.87 -2.59 -13.31
CA PRO A 80 -1.60 -2.42 -12.05
C PRO A 80 -2.80 -3.36 -11.98
N GLU A 81 -2.54 -4.66 -11.86
CA GLU A 81 -3.57 -5.73 -11.89
C GLU A 81 -3.71 -6.46 -10.54
N VAL A 82 -2.70 -6.40 -9.68
CA VAL A 82 -2.70 -7.12 -8.41
C VAL A 82 -3.23 -6.23 -7.29
N VAL A 83 -4.37 -6.61 -6.72
CA VAL A 83 -4.96 -5.96 -5.54
C VAL A 83 -4.56 -6.73 -4.28
N VAL A 84 -4.16 -6.01 -3.24
CA VAL A 84 -3.80 -6.56 -1.93
C VAL A 84 -4.50 -5.78 -0.83
N GLU A 85 -5.00 -6.50 0.16
CA GLU A 85 -5.46 -5.88 1.39
C GLU A 85 -4.23 -5.55 2.25
N VAL A 86 -4.15 -4.30 2.70
CA VAL A 86 -3.01 -3.77 3.45
C VAL A 86 -3.49 -3.20 4.76
N ALA A 87 -3.07 -3.83 5.85
CA ALA A 87 -3.19 -3.27 7.19
C ALA A 87 -2.10 -2.24 7.45
N PHE A 88 -2.45 -1.14 8.10
CA PHE A 88 -1.50 -0.11 8.52
C PHE A 88 -1.94 0.54 9.83
N ASP A 89 -0.97 1.08 10.54
CA ASP A 89 -1.22 1.74 11.82
C ASP A 89 -1.77 3.14 11.62
N GLU A 90 -1.19 3.87 10.67
CA GLU A 90 -1.46 5.29 10.52
C GLU A 90 -1.09 5.85 9.14
N VAL A 91 -1.73 6.96 8.77
CA VAL A 91 -1.40 7.75 7.56
C VAL A 91 -0.68 9.04 7.95
N GLN A 92 0.34 9.44 7.20
CA GLN A 92 1.05 10.71 7.38
C GLN A 92 1.16 11.45 6.04
N THR A 93 1.46 12.75 6.08
CA THR A 93 1.87 13.48 4.88
C THR A 93 3.27 13.07 4.45
N SER A 94 3.54 13.08 3.14
CA SER A 94 4.87 12.79 2.61
C SER A 94 5.11 13.55 1.30
N PRO A 95 6.21 14.32 1.19
CA PRO A 95 6.58 14.99 -0.07
C PRO A 95 7.15 14.02 -1.12
N ASN A 96 7.52 12.80 -0.72
CA ASN A 96 8.16 11.82 -1.60
C ASN A 96 7.18 11.12 -2.53
N TYR A 97 5.88 11.18 -2.22
CA TYR A 97 4.84 10.56 -3.03
C TYR A 97 3.96 11.64 -3.66
N LYS A 98 3.63 11.48 -4.94
CA LYS A 98 2.70 12.37 -5.65
C LYS A 98 1.31 12.41 -5.00
N SER A 99 0.95 11.35 -4.27
CA SER A 99 -0.27 11.30 -3.46
C SER A 99 -0.29 12.32 -2.31
N GLY A 100 0.88 12.78 -1.87
CA GLY A 100 1.03 13.59 -0.66
C GLY A 100 0.94 12.80 0.65
N TYR A 101 0.76 11.47 0.59
CA TYR A 101 0.53 10.62 1.76
C TYR A 101 1.43 9.39 1.80
N ALA A 102 1.71 8.89 3.00
CA ALA A 102 2.41 7.63 3.22
C ALA A 102 1.74 6.80 4.33
N LEU A 103 1.64 5.49 4.10
CA LEU A 103 1.20 4.50 5.09
C LEU A 103 2.35 4.10 6.01
N ARG A 104 2.12 4.08 7.31
CA ARG A 104 3.08 3.63 8.33
C ARG A 104 2.75 2.23 8.81
N PHE A 105 3.80 1.43 8.95
CA PHE A 105 3.73 0.03 9.36
C PHE A 105 2.78 -0.81 8.48
N ALA A 106 2.74 -0.48 7.18
CA ALA A 106 1.97 -1.23 6.19
C ALA A 106 2.43 -2.69 6.14
N ARG A 107 1.48 -3.62 6.09
CA ARG A 107 1.69 -5.05 5.86
C ARG A 107 0.53 -5.60 5.03
N ILE A 108 0.84 -6.49 4.10
CA ILE A 108 -0.20 -7.20 3.36
C ILE A 108 -0.89 -8.18 4.32
N THR A 109 -2.21 -8.20 4.33
CA THR A 109 -3.02 -9.18 5.08
C THR A 109 -3.56 -10.26 4.16
N GLN A 110 -3.88 -9.91 2.91
CA GLN A 110 -4.43 -10.83 1.93
C GLN A 110 -4.14 -10.38 0.50
N ILE A 111 -3.95 -11.34 -0.41
CA ILE A 111 -3.98 -11.10 -1.86
C ILE A 111 -5.44 -11.19 -2.32
N ARG A 112 -5.97 -10.13 -2.94
CA ARG A 112 -7.39 -9.99 -3.27
C ARG A 112 -7.68 -10.45 -4.69
N GLU A 113 -7.65 -11.77 -4.90
CA GLU A 113 -8.03 -12.38 -6.19
C GLU A 113 -9.51 -12.14 -6.55
N ASP A 114 -10.33 -11.77 -5.56
CA ASP A 114 -11.73 -11.44 -5.71
C ASP A 114 -12.00 -10.00 -6.22
N LYS A 115 -10.96 -9.15 -6.28
CA LYS A 115 -11.10 -7.73 -6.64
C LYS A 115 -10.35 -7.35 -7.89
N SER A 116 -10.97 -6.50 -8.71
CA SER A 116 -10.30 -5.84 -9.83
C SER A 116 -9.61 -4.55 -9.37
N PRO A 117 -8.65 -4.01 -10.14
CA PRO A 117 -8.05 -2.71 -9.87
C PRO A 117 -9.04 -1.54 -9.80
N LYS A 118 -10.25 -1.68 -10.38
CA LYS A 118 -11.30 -0.66 -10.30
C LYS A 118 -11.95 -0.61 -8.91
N ASP A 119 -11.96 -1.75 -8.22
CA ASP A 119 -12.57 -1.97 -6.91
C ASP A 119 -11.62 -1.68 -5.74
N SER A 120 -10.38 -1.26 -6.03
CA SER A 120 -9.42 -0.83 -5.03
C SER A 120 -9.85 0.49 -4.39
N ASP A 121 -9.41 0.71 -3.14
CA ASP A 121 -9.65 1.95 -2.44
C ASP A 121 -8.98 3.14 -3.16
N THR A 122 -9.61 4.30 -3.02
CA THR A 122 -9.13 5.52 -3.64
C THR A 122 -8.28 6.34 -2.69
N ILE A 123 -7.52 7.29 -3.26
CA ILE A 123 -6.71 8.20 -2.47
C ILE A 123 -7.53 9.07 -1.50
N ASN A 124 -8.80 9.33 -1.84
CA ASN A 124 -9.71 10.05 -0.96
C ASN A 124 -9.98 9.27 0.34
N ARG A 125 -10.06 7.94 0.27
CA ARG A 125 -10.21 7.10 1.46
C ARG A 125 -8.98 7.18 2.38
N VAL A 126 -7.78 7.22 1.80
CA VAL A 126 -6.52 7.42 2.56
C VAL A 126 -6.52 8.79 3.25
N LYS A 127 -6.97 9.83 2.55
CA LYS A 127 -7.11 11.19 3.09
C LYS A 127 -8.12 11.27 4.24
N GLU A 128 -9.26 10.60 4.14
CA GLU A 128 -10.27 10.57 5.20
C GLU A 128 -9.70 10.02 6.51
N ILE A 129 -8.88 8.96 6.45
CA ILE A 129 -8.23 8.40 7.64
C ILE A 129 -7.23 9.39 8.24
N PHE A 130 -6.47 10.11 7.40
CA PHE A 130 -5.57 11.15 7.87
C PHE A 130 -6.34 12.27 8.60
N GLU A 131 -7.44 12.76 8.03
CA GLU A 131 -8.26 13.83 8.61
C GLU A 131 -9.00 13.40 9.89
N ALA A 132 -9.44 12.14 9.97
CA ALA A 132 -10.11 11.59 11.15
C ALA A 132 -9.24 11.69 12.41
N LYS A 133 -7.90 11.63 12.29
CA LYS A 133 -6.97 11.84 13.42
C LYS A 133 -7.11 13.20 14.08
N PHE A 134 -7.53 14.22 13.33
CA PHE A 134 -7.63 15.60 13.82
C PHE A 134 -9.02 15.93 14.35
N LYS A 135 -10.07 15.21 13.92
CA LYS A 135 -11.45 15.41 14.39
C LYS A 135 -11.66 15.00 15.85
N GLY A 136 -10.80 14.15 16.42
CA GLY A 136 -10.84 13.72 17.82
C GLY A 136 -10.09 14.62 18.82
N LYS A 137 -9.35 15.65 18.37
CA LYS A 137 -8.66 16.61 19.24
C LYS A 137 -9.52 17.85 19.45
N GLY A 138 -10.50 17.74 20.36
CA GLY A 138 -11.35 18.86 20.77
C GLY A 138 -10.55 20.06 21.30
N LYS A 139 -11.02 21.26 20.95
CA LYS A 139 -10.47 22.59 21.26
C LYS A 139 -9.97 22.72 22.71
N PRO A 140 -8.84 23.42 22.99
CA PRO A 140 -8.50 23.79 24.36
C PRO A 140 -9.58 24.74 24.90
N HIS A 141 -10.19 24.35 26.01
CA HIS A 141 -11.13 25.17 26.76
C HIS A 141 -10.33 26.35 27.35
N ARG A 142 -10.38 27.53 26.70
CA ARG A 142 -9.93 28.78 27.35
C ARG A 142 -10.97 29.10 28.43
N LYS A 143 -10.59 28.92 29.70
CA LYS A 143 -11.33 29.51 30.82
C LYS A 143 -11.20 31.04 30.71
N GLN A 144 -12.35 31.70 30.83
CA GLN A 144 -12.45 33.15 31.03
C GLN A 144 -11.85 33.55 32.38
#